data_AF-A0A973DR36-F1
#
_entry.id   AF-A0A973DR36-F1
#
_cell.length_a   1.000
_cell.length_b   1.000
_cell.length_c   1.000
_cell.angle_alpha   90.00
_cell.angle_beta   90.00
_cell.angle_gamma   90.00
#
_symmetry.space_group_name_H-M   'P 1'
#
loop_
_entity.id
_entity.type
_entity.pdbx_description
1 polymer ?
#
loop_
_entity_poly.entity_id
_entity_poly.type
_entity_poly.pdbx_seq_one_letter_code
_entity_poly.pdbx_strand_id
1 'polypeptide(L)'
;NKSVIKVGAQNVSEQPKGAFTGEVSTTMLLDLGCEFVIVGHSERRSLYGETPELVANKYHVALQAGLTPILCTGESDEQRQQELTFGVIAQDIDAVIKQSSIAAFTNGVIAYEPVWAIGTGKSATPAMAQEVHQFIRQHLAKHDEEVAAGVRILYGGSVNETNAAELFKQNDINGALVGGASLIADKFMTICKNA
;
A
#
# COMPACT_ATOMS: atom_id res chain seq x y z
N ASN A 1 -6.34 -22.71 -19.12
CA ASN A 1 -5.38 -22.25 -18.09
C ASN A 1 -5.71 -20.83 -17.67
N LYS A 2 -6.25 -20.62 -16.47
CA LYS A 2 -6.27 -19.28 -15.85
C LYS A 2 -4.99 -19.16 -15.03
N SER A 3 -4.18 -18.13 -15.30
CA SER A 3 -2.98 -17.84 -14.52
C SER A 3 -3.35 -17.55 -13.07
N VAL A 4 -2.47 -17.89 -12.12
CA VAL A 4 -2.61 -17.49 -10.71
C VAL A 4 -2.17 -16.04 -10.48
N ILE A 5 -1.55 -15.42 -11.49
CA ILE A 5 -1.14 -14.02 -11.47
C ILE A 5 -2.36 -13.14 -11.69
N LYS A 6 -2.63 -12.27 -10.73
CA LYS A 6 -3.66 -11.23 -10.79
C LYS A 6 -3.06 -9.94 -11.34
N VAL A 7 -3.88 -9.13 -12.00
CA VAL A 7 -3.48 -7.84 -12.59
C VAL A 7 -4.05 -6.70 -11.75
N GLY A 8 -3.33 -5.58 -11.69
CA GLY A 8 -3.79 -4.37 -11.04
C GLY A 8 -3.26 -3.11 -11.70
N ALA A 9 -3.75 -1.96 -11.25
CA ALA A 9 -3.35 -0.64 -11.73
C ALA A 9 -2.47 0.10 -10.71
N GLN A 10 -1.71 1.09 -11.19
CA GLN A 10 -0.81 1.91 -10.35
C GLN A 10 -1.47 3.20 -9.83
N ASN A 11 -2.67 3.53 -10.32
CA ASN A 11 -3.49 4.65 -9.89
C ASN A 11 -4.92 4.48 -10.41
N VAL A 12 -5.87 5.20 -9.82
CA VAL A 12 -7.24 5.38 -10.32
C VAL A 12 -7.74 6.79 -10.02
N SER A 13 -8.68 7.27 -10.82
CA SER A 13 -9.39 8.51 -10.54
C SER A 13 -10.32 8.37 -9.33
N GLU A 14 -10.47 9.44 -8.54
CA GLU A 14 -11.57 9.52 -7.56
C GLU A 14 -12.93 9.74 -8.24
N GLN A 15 -12.93 10.06 -9.53
CA GLN A 15 -14.14 10.36 -10.29
C GLN A 15 -14.53 9.14 -11.13
N PRO A 16 -15.71 8.53 -10.90
CA PRO A 16 -16.11 7.34 -11.66
C PRO A 16 -16.37 7.63 -13.14
N LYS A 17 -16.70 8.88 -13.49
CA LYS A 17 -16.90 9.38 -14.86
C LYS A 17 -16.86 10.91 -14.89
N GLY A 18 -16.57 11.48 -16.05
CA GLY A 18 -16.66 12.93 -16.27
C GLY A 18 -15.59 13.47 -17.21
N ALA A 19 -15.51 14.79 -17.33
CA ALA A 19 -14.54 15.48 -18.17
C ALA A 19 -13.17 15.61 -17.47
N PHE A 20 -12.53 14.47 -17.22
CA PHE A 20 -11.22 14.36 -16.55
C PHE A 20 -10.20 13.78 -17.54
N THR A 21 -9.82 14.58 -18.54
CA THR A 21 -8.90 14.14 -19.60
C THR A 21 -7.58 13.63 -19.01
N GLY A 22 -7.23 12.39 -19.32
CA GLY A 22 -6.01 11.73 -18.84
C GLY A 22 -6.19 10.85 -17.60
N GLU A 23 -7.34 10.93 -16.94
CA GLU A 23 -7.67 10.06 -15.81
C GLU A 23 -8.22 8.70 -16.27
N VAL A 24 -8.05 7.68 -15.42
CA VAL A 24 -8.55 6.32 -15.65
C VAL A 24 -9.59 5.97 -14.58
N SER A 25 -10.79 5.58 -15.00
CA SER A 25 -11.88 5.22 -14.08
C SER A 25 -11.78 3.78 -13.59
N THR A 26 -12.44 3.47 -12.48
CA THR A 26 -12.56 2.10 -11.96
C THR A 26 -13.21 1.15 -12.96
N THR A 27 -14.20 1.62 -13.73
CA THR A 27 -14.87 0.80 -14.76
C THR A 27 -13.92 0.37 -15.86
N MET A 28 -13.01 1.25 -16.32
CA MET A 28 -12.00 0.90 -17.32
C MET A 28 -11.04 -0.17 -16.79
N LEU A 29 -10.67 -0.09 -15.50
CA LEU A 29 -9.80 -1.08 -14.87
C LEU A 29 -10.48 -2.46 -14.77
N LEU A 30 -11.76 -2.48 -14.40
CA LEU A 30 -12.55 -3.72 -14.31
C LEU A 30 -12.74 -4.38 -15.69
N ASP A 31 -12.96 -3.58 -16.73
CA ASP A 31 -13.06 -4.08 -18.12
C ASP A 31 -11.77 -4.77 -18.59
N LEU A 32 -10.62 -4.39 -18.05
CA LEU A 32 -9.32 -5.02 -18.29
C LEU A 32 -9.02 -6.21 -17.36
N GLY A 33 -9.94 -6.54 -16.44
CA GLY A 33 -9.76 -7.63 -15.47
C GLY A 33 -8.80 -7.30 -14.34
N CYS A 34 -8.56 -6.02 -14.04
CA CYS A 34 -7.81 -5.64 -12.84
C CYS A 34 -8.59 -6.03 -11.58
N GLU A 35 -7.89 -6.62 -10.61
CA GLU A 35 -8.43 -6.94 -9.28
C GLU A 35 -7.89 -5.98 -8.21
N PHE A 36 -6.73 -5.38 -8.43
CA PHE A 36 -6.06 -4.48 -7.48
C PHE A 36 -5.83 -3.08 -8.05
N VAL A 37 -5.69 -2.10 -7.17
CA VAL A 37 -5.19 -0.78 -7.55
C VAL A 37 -4.38 -0.13 -6.44
N ILE A 38 -3.21 0.40 -6.78
CA ILE A 38 -2.39 1.20 -5.85
C ILE A 38 -2.97 2.61 -5.76
N VAL A 39 -3.06 3.15 -4.55
CA VAL A 39 -3.49 4.53 -4.28
C VAL A 39 -2.55 5.18 -3.26
N GLY A 40 -2.22 6.45 -3.47
CA GLY A 40 -1.35 7.19 -2.55
C GLY A 40 0.10 6.72 -2.51
N HIS A 41 0.62 6.12 -3.59
CA HIS A 41 2.05 5.82 -3.70
C HIS A 41 2.88 7.08 -3.42
N SER A 42 4.00 6.95 -2.72
CA SER A 42 4.87 8.08 -2.34
C SER A 42 5.26 9.01 -3.51
N GLU A 43 5.49 8.46 -4.70
CA GLU A 43 5.74 9.25 -5.92
C GLU A 43 4.53 10.09 -6.34
N ARG A 44 3.30 9.57 -6.15
CA ARG A 44 2.07 10.32 -6.45
C ARG A 44 1.84 11.44 -5.44
N ARG A 45 2.10 11.19 -4.17
CA ARG A 45 2.03 12.21 -3.12
C ARG A 45 3.03 13.34 -3.36
N SER A 46 4.29 12.99 -3.64
CA SER A 46 5.37 13.98 -3.80
C SER A 46 5.34 14.73 -5.13
N LEU A 47 5.08 14.05 -6.25
CA LEU A 47 5.17 14.66 -7.59
C LEU A 47 3.83 15.24 -8.07
N TYR A 48 2.70 14.70 -7.59
CA TYR A 48 1.36 15.08 -8.05
C TYR A 48 0.49 15.66 -6.94
N GLY A 49 1.01 15.78 -5.71
CA GLY A 49 0.34 16.47 -4.61
C GLY A 49 -0.86 15.72 -4.03
N GLU A 50 -0.89 14.38 -4.10
CA GLU A 50 -2.00 13.62 -3.54
C GLU A 50 -2.07 13.74 -2.01
N THR A 51 -3.18 14.30 -1.51
CA THR A 51 -3.44 14.47 -0.08
C THR A 51 -4.09 13.21 0.52
N PRO A 52 -4.06 13.03 1.85
CA PRO A 52 -4.77 11.92 2.52
C PRO A 52 -6.25 11.84 2.13
N GLU A 53 -6.93 12.97 1.99
CA GLU A 53 -8.35 13.03 1.60
C GLU A 53 -8.58 12.55 0.17
N LEU A 54 -7.75 13.01 -0.78
CA LEU A 54 -7.83 12.56 -2.17
C LEU A 54 -7.55 11.06 -2.29
N VAL A 55 -6.54 10.56 -1.58
CA VAL A 55 -6.22 9.13 -1.54
C VAL A 55 -7.37 8.34 -0.92
N ALA A 56 -7.99 8.83 0.16
CA ALA A 56 -9.15 8.20 0.77
C ALA A 56 -10.36 8.13 -0.18
N ASN A 57 -10.59 9.16 -0.99
CA ASN A 57 -11.63 9.13 -2.04
C ASN A 57 -11.32 8.08 -3.11
N LYS A 58 -10.07 8.01 -3.59
CA LYS A 58 -9.64 6.98 -4.56
C LYS A 58 -9.81 5.56 -4.01
N TYR A 59 -9.39 5.37 -2.76
CA TYR A 59 -9.56 4.11 -2.04
C TYR A 59 -11.05 3.73 -1.94
N HIS A 60 -11.90 4.69 -1.57
CA HIS A 60 -13.34 4.50 -1.48
C HIS A 60 -13.97 4.07 -2.81
N VAL A 61 -13.71 4.82 -3.90
CA VAL A 61 -14.33 4.49 -5.20
C VAL A 61 -13.81 3.17 -5.77
N ALA A 62 -12.55 2.81 -5.51
CA ALA A 62 -12.02 1.49 -5.85
C ALA A 62 -12.78 0.36 -5.14
N LEU A 63 -13.01 0.49 -3.83
CA LEU A 63 -13.82 -0.48 -3.07
C LEU A 63 -15.25 -0.58 -3.57
N GLN A 64 -15.91 0.55 -3.82
CA GLN A 64 -17.30 0.56 -4.31
C GLN A 64 -17.42 -0.10 -5.67
N ALA A 65 -16.37 -0.06 -6.49
CA ALA A 65 -16.31 -0.72 -7.78
C ALA A 65 -15.95 -2.23 -7.69
N GLY A 66 -15.57 -2.73 -6.50
CA GLY A 66 -15.17 -4.12 -6.31
C GLY A 66 -13.68 -4.41 -6.58
N LEU A 67 -12.84 -3.37 -6.70
CA LEU A 67 -11.39 -3.52 -6.70
C LEU A 67 -10.88 -3.62 -5.25
N THR A 68 -9.75 -4.29 -5.06
CA THR A 68 -8.98 -4.25 -3.81
C THR A 68 -7.96 -3.11 -3.87
N PRO A 69 -8.18 -1.98 -3.20
CA PRO A 69 -7.18 -0.92 -3.12
C PRO A 69 -6.00 -1.32 -2.23
N ILE A 70 -4.81 -0.86 -2.62
CA ILE A 70 -3.57 -0.93 -1.86
C ILE A 70 -3.23 0.50 -1.43
N LEU A 71 -3.49 0.83 -0.18
CA LEU A 71 -3.18 2.12 0.42
C LEU A 71 -1.68 2.20 0.72
N CYS A 72 -0.95 3.01 -0.03
CA CYS A 72 0.44 3.32 0.29
C CYS A 72 0.50 4.46 1.33
N THR A 73 1.32 4.27 2.36
CA THR A 73 1.56 5.24 3.43
C THR A 73 2.98 5.12 3.96
N GLY A 74 3.54 6.22 4.43
CA GLY A 74 4.85 6.24 5.07
C GLY A 74 5.47 7.62 5.10
N GLU A 75 6.52 7.74 5.90
CA GLU A 75 7.13 9.02 6.25
C GLU A 75 8.32 9.39 5.37
N SER A 76 8.49 10.69 5.13
CA SER A 76 9.72 11.25 4.56
C SER A 76 10.90 11.19 5.54
N ASP A 77 12.12 11.40 5.04
CA ASP A 77 13.32 11.45 5.90
C ASP A 77 13.21 12.58 6.95
N GLU A 78 12.69 13.74 6.56
CA GLU A 78 12.46 14.86 7.46
C GLU A 78 11.42 14.52 8.54
N GLN A 79 10.30 13.92 8.15
CA GLN A 79 9.26 13.49 9.08
C GLN A 79 9.78 12.44 10.06
N ARG A 80 10.63 11.51 9.59
CA ARG A 80 11.27 10.51 10.44
C ARG A 80 12.21 11.15 11.47
N GLN A 81 13.04 12.10 11.05
CA GLN A 81 13.95 12.84 11.94
C GLN A 81 13.20 13.67 12.99
N GLN A 82 11.97 14.06 12.68
CA GLN A 82 11.05 14.76 13.60
C GLN A 82 10.17 13.82 14.42
N GLU A 83 10.40 12.50 14.37
CA GLU A 83 9.62 11.47 15.08
C GLU A 83 8.13 11.45 14.69
N LEU A 84 7.80 11.86 13.46
CA LEU A 84 6.42 11.95 12.96
C LEU A 84 5.92 10.68 12.26
N THR A 85 6.73 9.62 12.19
CA THR A 85 6.42 8.38 11.45
C THR A 85 5.00 7.88 11.72
N PHE A 86 4.66 7.69 12.99
CA PHE A 86 3.35 7.16 13.38
C PHE A 86 2.20 8.15 13.15
N GLY A 87 2.46 9.46 13.28
CA GLY A 87 1.47 10.48 13.03
C GLY A 87 1.05 10.56 11.56
N VAL A 88 2.02 10.49 10.64
CA VAL A 88 1.76 10.46 9.18
C VAL A 88 0.95 9.23 8.79
N ILE A 89 1.35 8.07 9.29
CA ILE A 89 0.68 6.79 8.98
C ILE A 89 -0.75 6.77 9.55
N ALA A 90 -0.94 7.22 10.79
CA ALA A 90 -2.27 7.34 11.38
C ALA A 90 -3.16 8.28 10.57
N GLN A 91 -2.63 9.43 10.11
CA GLN A 91 -3.39 10.39 9.32
C GLN A 91 -3.94 9.77 8.03
N ASP A 92 -3.13 9.03 7.29
CA ASP A 92 -3.54 8.36 6.06
C ASP A 92 -4.62 7.28 6.32
N ILE A 93 -4.45 6.48 7.36
CA ILE A 93 -5.40 5.43 7.75
C ILE A 93 -6.73 6.07 8.22
N ASP A 94 -6.65 7.09 9.06
CA ASP A 94 -7.81 7.77 9.62
C ASP A 94 -8.62 8.49 8.54
N ALA A 95 -7.97 9.02 7.50
CA ALA A 95 -8.65 9.58 6.34
C ALA A 95 -9.52 8.52 5.63
N VAL A 96 -9.00 7.30 5.47
CA VAL A 96 -9.76 6.18 4.89
C VAL A 96 -10.90 5.73 5.82
N ILE A 97 -10.65 5.61 7.13
CA ILE A 97 -11.69 5.25 8.11
C ILE A 97 -12.80 6.30 8.11
N LYS A 98 -12.45 7.58 8.08
CA LYS A 98 -13.43 8.68 8.03
C LYS A 98 -14.28 8.62 6.77
N GLN A 99 -13.67 8.29 5.62
CA GLN A 99 -14.36 8.25 4.33
C GLN A 99 -15.20 6.97 4.13
N SER A 100 -14.73 5.81 4.62
CA SER A 100 -15.28 4.49 4.25
C SER A 100 -15.55 3.55 5.43
N SER A 101 -15.38 4.01 6.67
CA SER A 101 -15.37 3.22 7.92
C SER A 101 -14.21 2.22 8.01
N ILE A 102 -14.01 1.64 9.20
CA ILE A 102 -12.98 0.62 9.46
C ILE A 102 -13.19 -0.65 8.59
N ALA A 103 -14.44 -0.99 8.27
CA ALA A 103 -14.77 -2.16 7.42
C ALA A 103 -14.16 -2.09 6.01
N ALA A 104 -13.73 -0.91 5.58
CA ALA A 104 -13.02 -0.71 4.32
C ALA A 104 -11.68 -1.48 4.24
N PHE A 105 -11.08 -1.80 5.38
CA PHE A 105 -9.83 -2.56 5.44
C PHE A 105 -10.02 -4.08 5.39
N THR A 106 -11.25 -4.60 5.54
CA THR A 106 -11.54 -6.04 5.36
C THR A 106 -11.23 -6.50 3.94
N ASN A 107 -11.52 -5.66 2.94
CA ASN A 107 -11.25 -5.94 1.52
C ASN A 107 -10.10 -5.09 0.96
N GLY A 108 -9.33 -4.48 1.85
CA GLY A 108 -8.24 -3.58 1.54
C GLY A 108 -6.86 -4.16 1.81
N VAL A 109 -5.84 -3.43 1.41
CA VAL A 109 -4.43 -3.70 1.72
C VAL A 109 -3.76 -2.39 2.09
N ILE A 110 -2.80 -2.45 3.02
CA ILE A 110 -1.91 -1.33 3.33
C ILE A 110 -0.50 -1.71 2.86
N ALA A 111 0.22 -0.79 2.25
CA ALA A 111 1.64 -0.91 1.95
C ALA A 111 2.41 0.18 2.69
N TYR A 112 3.26 -0.22 3.64
CA TYR A 112 4.15 0.70 4.35
C TYR A 112 5.39 0.99 3.51
N GLU A 113 5.57 2.26 3.14
CA GLU A 113 6.66 2.77 2.32
C GLU A 113 7.61 3.64 3.16
N PRO A 114 8.75 3.14 3.65
CA PRO A 114 9.76 3.99 4.26
C PRO A 114 10.37 4.90 3.18
N VAL A 115 9.77 6.08 2.93
CA VAL A 115 10.09 6.93 1.75
C VAL A 115 11.57 7.35 1.77
N TRP A 116 12.13 7.57 2.95
CA TRP A 116 13.55 7.84 3.17
C TRP A 116 14.51 6.74 2.65
N ALA A 117 14.01 5.52 2.42
CA ALA A 117 14.76 4.37 1.92
C ALA A 117 14.51 4.06 0.42
N ILE A 118 13.53 4.71 -0.22
CA ILE A 118 13.18 4.41 -1.62
C ILE A 118 14.25 4.96 -2.56
N GLY A 119 14.84 4.10 -3.40
CA GLY A 119 15.82 4.51 -4.42
C GLY A 119 17.19 4.98 -3.87
N THR A 120 17.39 5.00 -2.55
CA THR A 120 18.63 5.50 -1.92
C THR A 120 19.68 4.41 -1.69
N GLY A 121 19.35 3.15 -1.93
CA GLY A 121 20.18 1.99 -1.58
C GLY A 121 20.21 1.68 -0.08
N LYS A 122 19.57 2.52 0.76
CA LYS A 122 19.29 2.21 2.16
C LYS A 122 18.06 1.30 2.22
N SER A 123 18.01 0.41 3.21
CA SER A 123 16.84 -0.41 3.50
C SER A 123 16.51 -0.28 4.98
N ALA A 124 15.23 -0.20 5.32
CA ALA A 124 14.84 -0.43 6.71
C ALA A 124 15.27 -1.85 7.10
N THR A 125 15.71 -2.02 8.34
CA THR A 125 15.95 -3.37 8.87
C THR A 125 14.61 -4.08 9.07
N PRO A 126 14.57 -5.42 9.11
CA PRO A 126 13.34 -6.15 9.40
C PRO A 126 12.67 -5.71 10.71
N ALA A 127 13.46 -5.41 11.75
CA ALA A 127 12.95 -4.90 13.01
C ALA A 127 12.28 -3.52 12.90
N MET A 128 12.85 -2.60 12.12
CA MET A 128 12.25 -1.28 11.86
C MET A 128 10.95 -1.41 11.05
N ALA A 129 10.91 -2.31 10.06
CA ALA A 129 9.69 -2.59 9.31
C ALA A 129 8.61 -3.20 10.21
N GLN A 130 8.98 -4.18 11.04
CA GLN A 130 8.09 -4.83 12.00
C GLN A 130 7.49 -3.83 13.00
N GLU A 131 8.28 -2.90 13.53
CA GLU A 131 7.80 -1.86 14.46
C GLU A 131 6.67 -1.03 13.83
N VAL A 132 6.85 -0.59 12.60
CA VAL A 132 5.85 0.23 11.90
C VAL A 132 4.61 -0.60 11.52
N HIS A 133 4.79 -1.84 11.08
CA HIS A 133 3.67 -2.74 10.79
C HIS A 133 2.85 -3.07 12.04
N GLN A 134 3.53 -3.30 13.17
CA GLN A 134 2.87 -3.50 14.46
C GLN A 134 2.06 -2.26 14.86
N PHE A 135 2.63 -1.06 14.68
CA PHE A 135 1.89 0.19 14.91
C PHE A 135 0.64 0.29 14.04
N ILE A 136 0.73 0.02 12.73
CA ILE A 136 -0.43 0.04 11.81
C ILE A 136 -1.51 -0.91 12.33
N ARG A 137 -1.15 -2.15 12.68
CA ARG A 137 -2.11 -3.14 13.17
C ARG A 137 -2.75 -2.72 14.48
N GLN A 138 -1.96 -2.22 15.43
CA GLN A 138 -2.46 -1.69 16.70
C GLN A 138 -3.36 -0.48 16.53
N HIS A 139 -3.07 0.39 15.56
CA HIS A 139 -3.89 1.57 15.28
C HIS A 139 -5.26 1.17 14.76
N LEU A 140 -5.33 0.21 13.83
CA LEU A 140 -6.60 -0.35 13.34
C LEU A 140 -7.38 -1.07 14.46
N ALA A 141 -6.69 -1.79 15.35
CA ALA A 141 -7.32 -2.54 16.44
C ALA A 141 -8.06 -1.65 17.46
N LYS A 142 -7.71 -0.36 17.54
CA LYS A 142 -8.47 0.62 18.34
C LYS A 142 -9.89 0.84 17.81
N HIS A 143 -10.13 0.55 16.53
CA HIS A 143 -11.43 0.66 15.88
C HIS A 143 -12.13 -0.70 15.80
N ASP A 144 -11.42 -1.74 15.40
CA ASP A 144 -11.93 -3.10 15.26
C ASP A 144 -10.78 -4.12 15.28
N GLU A 145 -10.75 -4.99 16.27
CA GLU A 145 -9.70 -6.01 16.44
C GLU A 145 -9.74 -7.09 15.35
N GLU A 146 -10.93 -7.46 14.86
CA GLU A 146 -11.08 -8.50 13.84
C GLU A 146 -10.58 -7.99 12.47
N VAL A 147 -10.95 -6.76 12.11
CA VAL A 147 -10.42 -6.10 10.92
C VAL A 147 -8.90 -5.95 11.00
N ALA A 148 -8.38 -5.52 12.15
CA ALA A 148 -6.94 -5.38 12.35
C ALA A 148 -6.19 -6.71 12.26
N ALA A 149 -6.75 -7.81 12.76
CA ALA A 149 -6.15 -9.12 12.63
C ALA A 149 -6.16 -9.63 11.18
N GLY A 150 -7.21 -9.31 10.41
CA GLY A 150 -7.39 -9.78 9.03
C GLY A 150 -6.71 -8.94 7.94
N VAL A 151 -6.39 -7.67 8.21
CA VAL A 151 -5.80 -6.80 7.18
C VAL A 151 -4.41 -7.27 6.78
N ARG A 152 -4.13 -7.20 5.47
CA ARG A 152 -2.79 -7.45 4.91
C ARG A 152 -1.99 -6.15 4.92
N ILE A 153 -0.82 -6.20 5.54
CA ILE A 153 0.13 -5.09 5.59
C ILE A 153 1.41 -5.51 4.87
N LEU A 154 1.67 -4.90 3.72
CA LEU A 154 2.81 -5.16 2.86
C LEU A 154 3.95 -4.21 3.19
N TYR A 155 5.19 -4.69 3.07
CA TYR A 155 6.36 -3.84 3.11
C TYR A 155 6.66 -3.30 1.70
N GLY A 156 6.65 -1.97 1.53
CA GLY A 156 6.88 -1.27 0.27
C GLY A 156 8.27 -0.65 0.11
N GLY A 157 9.21 -0.96 1.03
CA GLY A 157 10.60 -0.53 0.90
C GLY A 157 11.41 -1.38 -0.09
N SER A 158 12.74 -1.23 -0.05
CA SER A 158 13.65 -1.98 -0.93
C SER A 158 13.66 -3.48 -0.59
N VAL A 159 12.84 -4.26 -1.29
CA VAL A 159 12.82 -5.74 -1.21
C VAL A 159 13.55 -6.35 -2.41
N ASN A 160 14.40 -7.33 -2.13
CA ASN A 160 15.14 -8.08 -3.13
C ASN A 160 15.33 -9.55 -2.69
N GLU A 161 15.92 -10.35 -3.58
CA GLU A 161 16.17 -11.78 -3.38
C GLU A 161 17.00 -12.13 -2.14
N THR A 162 17.76 -11.18 -1.59
CA THR A 162 18.66 -11.42 -0.44
C THR A 162 18.04 -11.07 0.91
N ASN A 163 17.04 -10.19 0.95
CA ASN A 163 16.45 -9.70 2.21
C ASN A 163 14.99 -10.14 2.43
N ALA A 164 14.29 -10.61 1.39
CA ALA A 164 12.88 -11.00 1.46
C ALA A 164 12.59 -12.02 2.57
N ALA A 165 13.42 -13.06 2.71
CA ALA A 165 13.22 -14.12 3.70
C ALA A 165 13.20 -13.59 5.14
N GLU A 166 14.05 -12.63 5.50
CA GLU A 166 14.10 -12.09 6.87
C GLU A 166 12.96 -11.09 7.13
N LEU A 167 12.51 -10.37 6.11
CA LEU A 167 11.33 -9.51 6.20
C LEU A 167 10.05 -10.33 6.39
N PHE A 168 9.89 -11.42 5.65
CA PHE A 168 8.67 -12.25 5.72
C PHE A 168 8.59 -13.14 6.96
N LYS A 169 9.67 -13.24 7.75
CA LYS A 169 9.64 -13.86 9.09
C LYS A 169 9.03 -12.95 10.16
N GLN A 170 8.85 -11.66 9.88
CA GLN A 170 8.29 -10.72 10.85
C GLN A 170 6.78 -10.93 10.99
N ASN A 171 6.26 -10.88 12.22
CA ASN A 171 4.89 -11.28 12.54
C ASN A 171 3.81 -10.46 11.82
N ASP A 172 4.06 -9.17 11.61
CA ASP A 172 3.07 -8.24 11.07
C ASP A 172 3.29 -7.90 9.59
N ILE A 173 4.30 -8.52 8.94
CA ILE A 173 4.59 -8.33 7.52
C ILE A 173 3.92 -9.44 6.70
N ASN A 174 2.97 -9.09 5.85
CA ASN A 174 2.15 -10.03 5.08
C ASN A 174 2.52 -10.12 3.59
N GLY A 175 3.72 -9.65 3.23
CA GLY A 175 4.22 -9.63 1.86
C GLY A 175 4.92 -8.32 1.52
N ALA A 176 5.09 -8.04 0.22
CA ALA A 176 5.79 -6.86 -0.25
C ALA A 176 5.10 -6.19 -1.45
N LEU A 177 5.24 -4.86 -1.54
CA LEU A 177 5.01 -4.08 -2.75
C LEU A 177 6.37 -3.80 -3.39
N VAL A 178 6.71 -4.57 -4.45
CA VAL A 178 8.07 -4.62 -4.99
C VAL A 178 8.21 -3.67 -6.19
N GLY A 179 9.13 -2.70 -6.08
CA GLY A 179 9.53 -1.81 -7.17
C GLY A 179 10.48 -2.48 -8.19
N GLY A 180 11.71 -1.97 -8.32
CA GLY A 180 12.64 -2.36 -9.39
C GLY A 180 12.95 -3.86 -9.51
N ALA A 181 12.95 -4.62 -8.42
CA ALA A 181 13.19 -6.06 -8.46
C ALA A 181 12.04 -6.85 -9.15
N SER A 182 10.84 -6.26 -9.29
CA SER A 182 9.72 -6.88 -10.01
C SER A 182 9.92 -6.92 -11.53
N LEU A 183 10.80 -6.07 -12.07
CA LEU A 183 11.06 -5.96 -13.51
C LEU A 183 11.92 -7.11 -14.06
N ILE A 184 12.52 -7.92 -13.17
CA ILE A 184 13.36 -9.05 -13.52
C ILE A 184 12.67 -10.32 -13.01
N ALA A 185 12.15 -11.14 -13.92
CA ALA A 185 11.28 -12.27 -13.60
C ALA A 185 11.89 -13.24 -12.57
N ASP A 186 13.16 -13.61 -12.71
CA ASP A 186 13.84 -14.52 -11.79
C ASP A 186 13.98 -13.94 -10.38
N LYS A 187 14.24 -12.63 -10.26
CA LYS A 187 14.31 -11.94 -8.96
C LYS A 187 12.94 -11.88 -8.31
N PHE A 188 11.91 -11.49 -9.07
CA PHE A 188 10.55 -11.43 -8.58
C PHE A 188 10.05 -12.80 -8.11
N MET A 189 10.28 -13.85 -8.91
CA MET A 189 9.94 -15.23 -8.55
C MET A 189 10.68 -15.69 -7.29
N THR A 190 11.92 -15.26 -7.08
CA THR A 190 12.67 -15.58 -5.86
C THR A 190 12.05 -14.90 -4.64
N ILE A 191 11.63 -13.63 -4.75
CA ILE A 191 10.92 -12.93 -3.67
C ILE A 191 9.60 -13.66 -3.36
N CYS A 192 8.80 -13.99 -4.38
CA CYS A 192 7.52 -14.70 -4.19
C CYS A 192 7.66 -16.07 -3.52
N LYS A 193 8.77 -16.80 -3.75
CA LYS A 193 9.02 -18.10 -3.11
C LYS A 193 9.39 -18.01 -1.63
N ASN A 194 9.80 -16.84 -1.16
CA ASN A 194 10.11 -16.60 0.24
C ASN A 194 8.90 -16.07 1.03
N ALA A 195 7.82 -15.67 0.33
CA ALA A 195 6.61 -15.09 0.90
C ALA A 195 5.67 -16.14 1.50
#